data_AF-A0A852ICQ6-F1
#
_entry.id   AF-A0A852ICQ6-F1
#
_cell.length_a   1.000
_cell.length_b   1.000
_cell.length_c   1.000
_cell.angle_alpha   90.00
_cell.angle_beta   90.00
_cell.angle_gamma   90.00
#
_symmetry.space_group_name_H-M   'P 1'
#
loop_
_entity.id
_entity.type
_entity.pdbx_description
1 polymer ?
#
loop_
_entity_poly.entity_id
_entity_poly.type
_entity_poly.pdbx_seq_one_letter_code
_entity_poly.pdbx_strand_id
1 'polypeptide(L)'
;REQPAEAVERLEGVTRERFLRDIYPRRKPVVLTGLELGTCTTKWTIDYLSQAEGSKEVKIHVSAVPQMDFLSKNFVYRTLPFDVFVRRAAEVKHKEYFLTEDEKYYLRSVGEDVRKDIADIRKQFPILAEDVHIPEYFEKEQFFSSVFRISSAGLQLWTHYDVMDNFLIQVTGKKRVVLYSPRDAPYLYLSGTKSEVLDVDNPDLEKYPLFVKAKRYQCVLEAGDVLFIP
;
A
#
# COMPACT_ATOMS: atom_id res chain seq x y z
N ARG A 1 20.16 -17.72 -3.84
CA ARG A 1 20.88 -16.46 -3.50
C ARG A 1 19.90 -15.34 -3.80
N GLU A 2 19.54 -14.52 -2.81
CA GLU A 2 18.65 -13.37 -3.00
C GLU A 2 19.18 -12.48 -4.13
N GLN A 3 18.29 -12.00 -5.00
CA GLN A 3 18.68 -11.06 -6.05
C GLN A 3 19.14 -9.75 -5.39
N PRO A 4 20.27 -9.16 -5.84
CA PRO A 4 20.73 -7.89 -5.30
C PRO A 4 19.67 -6.81 -5.54
N ALA A 5 19.34 -6.05 -4.49
CA ALA A 5 18.36 -4.96 -4.55
C ALA A 5 19.06 -3.60 -4.49
N GLU A 6 18.69 -2.68 -5.38
CA GLU A 6 19.11 -1.28 -5.28
C GLU A 6 18.19 -0.51 -4.33
N ALA A 7 18.79 0.32 -3.47
CA ALA A 7 18.00 1.18 -2.59
C ALA A 7 17.29 2.27 -3.41
N VAL A 8 16.01 2.51 -3.11
CA VAL A 8 15.29 3.68 -3.63
C VAL A 8 15.90 4.95 -3.01
N GLU A 9 16.14 5.96 -3.83
CA GLU A 9 16.65 7.27 -3.38
C GLU A 9 15.74 7.87 -2.30
N ARG A 10 16.33 8.48 -1.27
CA ARG A 10 15.61 9.18 -0.20
C ARG A 10 15.99 10.65 -0.20
N LEU A 11 15.01 11.54 -0.21
CA LEU A 11 15.20 13.00 -0.23
C LEU A 11 14.36 13.67 0.87
N GLU A 12 15.01 14.50 1.68
CA GLU A 12 14.36 15.22 2.78
C GLU A 12 13.95 16.64 2.37
N GLY A 13 12.81 17.12 2.89
CA GLY A 13 12.40 18.52 2.78
C GLY A 13 12.21 19.01 1.34
N VAL A 14 11.77 18.13 0.44
CA VAL A 14 11.59 18.46 -0.98
C VAL A 14 10.42 19.42 -1.17
N THR A 15 10.66 20.62 -1.70
CA THR A 15 9.59 21.57 -2.03
C THR A 15 8.79 21.13 -3.26
N ARG A 16 7.59 21.68 -3.43
CA ARG A 16 6.73 21.42 -4.59
C ARG A 16 7.44 21.74 -5.91
N GLU A 17 8.11 22.89 -5.97
CA GLU A 17 8.79 23.36 -7.18
C GLU A 17 9.95 22.44 -7.55
N ARG A 18 10.76 22.03 -6.56
CA ARG A 18 11.86 21.09 -6.78
C ARG A 18 11.32 19.73 -7.23
N PHE A 19 10.24 19.26 -6.63
CA PHE A 19 9.64 17.99 -7.02
C PHE A 19 9.21 18.03 -8.49
N LEU A 20 8.41 19.02 -8.88
CA LEU A 20 7.85 19.13 -10.23
C LEU A 20 8.92 19.37 -11.30
N ARG A 21 9.95 20.17 -11.00
CA ARG A 21 11.00 20.52 -11.96
C ARG A 21 12.07 19.44 -12.10
N ASP A 22 12.57 18.92 -10.98
CA ASP A 22 13.81 18.13 -10.97
C ASP A 22 13.58 16.64 -10.70
N ILE A 23 12.50 16.29 -10.00
CA ILE A 23 12.29 14.92 -9.49
C ILE A 23 11.28 14.17 -10.34
N TYR A 24 10.08 14.74 -10.50
CA TYR A 24 8.97 14.16 -11.24
C TYR A 24 9.34 13.78 -12.68
N PRO A 25 10.06 14.62 -13.46
CA PRO A 25 10.43 14.26 -14.84
C PRO A 25 11.43 13.10 -14.93
N ARG A 26 12.10 12.71 -13.84
CA ARG A 26 13.06 11.58 -13.83
C ARG A 26 12.37 10.23 -13.99
N ARG A 27 11.05 10.14 -13.69
CA ARG A 27 10.24 8.92 -13.76
C ARG A 27 10.90 7.72 -13.04
N LYS A 28 11.40 7.98 -11.83
CA LYS A 28 11.99 6.99 -10.93
C LYS A 28 11.35 7.09 -9.55
N PRO A 29 11.20 5.97 -8.82
CA PRO A 29 10.69 6.00 -7.47
C PRO A 29 11.63 6.78 -6.56
N VAL A 30 11.06 7.49 -5.58
CA VAL A 30 11.80 8.24 -4.56
C VAL A 30 11.01 8.24 -3.26
N VAL A 31 11.70 8.08 -2.13
CA VAL A 31 11.11 8.31 -0.81
C VAL A 31 11.35 9.77 -0.43
N LEU A 32 10.28 10.48 -0.10
CA LEU A 32 10.29 11.83 0.41
C LEU A 32 10.10 11.79 1.93
N THR A 33 10.97 12.50 2.65
CA THR A 33 10.96 12.52 4.13
C THR A 33 10.83 13.95 4.65
N GLY A 34 10.36 14.09 5.89
CA GLY A 34 10.22 15.40 6.55
C GLY A 34 9.11 16.27 5.94
N LEU A 35 8.06 15.64 5.39
CA LEU A 35 6.90 16.35 4.88
C LEU A 35 5.88 16.62 6.00
N GLU A 36 5.19 17.76 5.94
CA GLU A 36 4.08 18.07 6.82
C GLU A 36 2.82 17.34 6.33
N LEU A 37 2.51 16.21 6.98
CA LEU A 37 1.37 15.35 6.63
C LEU A 37 0.14 15.60 7.52
N GLY A 38 0.17 16.62 8.38
CA GLY A 38 -0.87 16.89 9.36
C GLY A 38 -0.75 16.02 10.61
N THR A 39 -1.77 16.10 11.46
CA THR A 39 -1.78 15.42 12.77
C THR A 39 -1.88 13.90 12.67
N CYS A 40 -2.19 13.33 11.50
CA CYS A 40 -2.37 11.89 11.30
C CYS A 40 -1.18 11.05 11.79
N THR A 41 0.05 11.53 11.58
CA THR A 41 1.29 10.84 11.95
C THR A 41 1.49 10.66 13.45
N THR A 42 0.78 11.44 14.28
CA THR A 42 0.85 11.37 15.75
C THR A 42 -0.47 10.92 16.38
N LYS A 43 -1.62 11.29 15.79
CA LYS A 43 -2.96 10.94 16.29
C LYS A 43 -3.37 9.51 16.00
N TRP A 44 -2.98 8.92 14.86
CA TRP A 44 -3.54 7.66 14.37
C TRP A 44 -2.99 6.43 15.11
N THR A 45 -3.32 6.35 16.39
CA THR A 45 -3.20 5.16 17.22
C THR A 45 -4.35 4.19 16.92
N ILE A 46 -4.22 2.94 17.35
CA ILE A 46 -5.29 1.92 17.22
C ILE A 46 -6.57 2.43 17.89
N ASP A 47 -6.46 2.97 19.11
CA ASP A 47 -7.62 3.47 19.86
C ASP A 47 -8.30 4.65 19.16
N TYR A 48 -7.53 5.60 18.62
CA TYR A 48 -8.08 6.74 17.91
C TYR A 48 -8.78 6.31 16.61
N LEU A 49 -8.11 5.49 15.78
CA LEU A 49 -8.68 4.97 14.55
C LEU A 49 -9.96 4.18 14.81
N SER A 50 -9.99 3.35 15.86
CA SER A 50 -11.19 2.60 16.24
C SER A 50 -12.36 3.47 16.75
N GLN A 51 -12.13 4.74 17.08
CA GLN A 51 -13.19 5.64 17.54
C GLN A 51 -13.60 6.67 16.48
N ALA A 52 -12.67 7.07 15.61
CA ALA A 52 -12.84 8.19 14.69
C ALA A 52 -14.03 8.03 13.74
N GLU A 53 -14.24 6.83 13.19
CA GLU A 53 -15.23 6.59 12.12
C GLU A 53 -16.37 5.66 12.57
N GLY A 54 -16.43 5.41 13.89
CA GLY A 54 -17.41 4.53 14.52
C GLY A 54 -17.44 3.11 13.94
N SER A 55 -18.63 2.50 13.96
CA SER A 55 -18.89 1.12 13.51
C SER A 55 -19.21 1.00 12.02
N LYS A 56 -18.70 1.93 11.20
CA LYS A 56 -18.90 1.88 9.74
C LYS A 56 -18.41 0.55 9.17
N GLU A 57 -19.24 -0.13 8.40
CA GLU A 57 -18.87 -1.39 7.74
C GLU A 57 -17.83 -1.17 6.65
N VAL A 58 -16.75 -1.95 6.68
CA VAL A 58 -15.68 -1.94 5.67
C VAL A 58 -15.49 -3.31 5.05
N LYS A 59 -15.29 -3.34 3.73
CA LYS A 59 -14.97 -4.57 3.00
C LYS A 59 -13.48 -4.85 3.10
N ILE A 60 -13.14 -6.02 3.62
CA ILE A 60 -11.77 -6.44 3.91
C ILE A 60 -11.46 -7.77 3.23
N HIS A 61 -10.16 -8.00 3.03
CA HIS A 61 -9.62 -9.28 2.65
C HIS A 61 -9.13 -9.98 3.90
N VAL A 62 -9.43 -11.27 4.02
CA VAL A 62 -8.98 -12.14 5.11
C VAL A 62 -8.22 -13.31 4.49
N SER A 63 -6.99 -13.53 4.94
CA SER A 63 -6.15 -14.63 4.47
C SER A 63 -5.61 -15.43 5.64
N ALA A 64 -5.68 -16.76 5.55
CA ALA A 64 -5.08 -17.66 6.54
C ALA A 64 -3.55 -17.75 6.39
N VAL A 65 -2.97 -17.17 5.34
CA VAL A 65 -1.53 -17.18 5.09
C VAL A 65 -0.98 -15.76 4.86
N PRO A 66 0.29 -15.48 5.16
CA PRO A 66 0.86 -14.15 4.96
C PRO A 66 0.90 -13.71 3.49
N GLN A 67 1.20 -14.63 2.58
CA GLN A 67 1.39 -14.36 1.15
C GLN A 67 0.07 -14.49 0.40
N MET A 68 -0.54 -13.35 0.07
CA MET A 68 -1.77 -13.33 -0.69
C MET A 68 -1.50 -13.54 -2.18
N ASP A 69 -2.37 -14.32 -2.83
CA ASP A 69 -2.36 -14.59 -4.25
C ASP A 69 -3.72 -14.22 -4.85
N PHE A 70 -3.72 -13.21 -5.72
CA PHE A 70 -4.94 -12.81 -6.41
C PHE A 70 -5.33 -13.75 -7.55
N LEU A 71 -4.37 -14.41 -8.18
CA LEU A 71 -4.63 -15.28 -9.33
C LEU A 71 -5.35 -16.55 -8.87
N SER A 72 -4.84 -17.19 -7.81
CA SER A 72 -5.52 -18.34 -7.18
C SER A 72 -6.63 -17.94 -6.20
N LYS A 73 -6.67 -16.66 -5.77
CA LYS A 73 -7.62 -16.12 -4.78
C LYS A 73 -7.59 -16.90 -3.46
N ASN A 74 -6.41 -17.06 -2.87
CA ASN A 74 -6.21 -17.73 -1.58
C ASN A 74 -6.65 -16.92 -0.33
N PHE A 75 -7.60 -16.01 -0.50
CA PHE A 75 -8.15 -15.15 0.53
C PHE A 75 -9.65 -14.97 0.29
N VAL A 76 -10.38 -14.57 1.33
CA VAL A 76 -11.82 -14.34 1.25
C VAL A 76 -12.16 -12.88 1.50
N TYR A 77 -13.24 -12.42 0.87
CA TYR A 77 -13.82 -11.11 1.19
C TYR A 77 -14.75 -11.23 2.39
N ARG A 78 -14.61 -10.34 3.36
CA ARG A 78 -15.51 -10.20 4.51
C ARG A 78 -15.85 -8.73 4.73
N THR A 79 -16.82 -8.49 5.60
CA THR A 79 -17.15 -7.16 6.07
C THR A 79 -17.05 -7.17 7.58
N LEU A 80 -16.48 -6.11 8.15
CA LEU A 80 -16.44 -5.86 9.59
C LEU A 80 -16.75 -4.39 9.85
N PRO A 81 -17.29 -4.06 11.04
CA PRO A 81 -17.20 -2.71 11.58
C PRO A 81 -15.74 -2.24 11.59
N PHE A 82 -15.50 -0.99 11.18
CA PHE A 82 -14.16 -0.43 11.02
C PHE A 82 -13.35 -0.50 12.31
N ASP A 83 -13.98 -0.21 13.45
CA ASP A 83 -13.35 -0.27 14.76
C ASP A 83 -12.89 -1.68 15.15
N VAL A 84 -13.69 -2.70 14.85
CA VAL A 84 -13.34 -4.12 15.05
C VAL A 84 -12.21 -4.51 14.12
N PHE A 85 -12.29 -4.14 12.84
CA PHE A 85 -11.24 -4.42 11.86
C PHE A 85 -9.89 -3.81 12.27
N VAL A 86 -9.85 -2.55 12.70
CA VAL A 86 -8.61 -1.88 13.11
C VAL A 86 -7.94 -2.62 14.27
N ARG A 87 -8.70 -3.02 15.29
CA ARG A 87 -8.17 -3.78 16.43
C ARG A 87 -7.61 -5.14 15.98
N ARG A 88 -8.39 -5.91 15.21
CA ARG A 88 -7.94 -7.22 14.70
C ARG A 88 -6.75 -7.11 13.76
N ALA A 89 -6.69 -6.07 12.93
CA ALA A 89 -5.54 -5.87 12.04
C ALA A 89 -4.24 -5.63 12.82
N ALA A 90 -4.31 -5.05 14.02
CA ALA A 90 -3.15 -4.83 14.89
C ALA A 90 -2.73 -6.06 15.71
N GLU A 91 -3.61 -7.05 15.85
CA GLU A 91 -3.34 -8.29 16.58
C GLU A 91 -2.56 -9.31 15.73
N VAL A 92 -1.80 -10.19 16.41
CA VAL A 92 -1.11 -11.32 15.78
C VAL A 92 -1.95 -12.60 15.86
N LYS A 93 -2.66 -12.77 16.97
CA LYS A 93 -3.63 -13.86 17.20
C LYS A 93 -4.96 -13.27 17.64
N HIS A 94 -6.04 -13.76 17.07
CA HIS A 94 -7.40 -13.24 17.25
C HIS A 94 -8.24 -14.21 18.06
N LYS A 95 -9.01 -13.70 19.03
CA LYS A 95 -9.99 -14.52 19.75
C LYS A 95 -11.21 -14.86 18.88
N GLU A 96 -11.61 -13.91 18.05
CA GLU A 96 -12.67 -14.07 17.06
C GLU A 96 -12.07 -13.91 15.67
N TYR A 97 -12.29 -14.89 14.79
CA TYR A 97 -11.70 -14.96 13.46
C TYR A 97 -12.66 -15.60 12.46
N PHE A 98 -12.36 -15.50 11.17
CA PHE A 98 -13.16 -16.09 10.09
C PHE A 98 -12.62 -17.43 9.57
N LEU A 99 -11.30 -17.58 9.50
CA LEU A 99 -10.59 -18.70 8.92
C LEU A 99 -9.72 -19.38 9.99
N THR A 100 -8.77 -18.64 10.57
CA THR A 100 -7.80 -19.15 11.55
C THR A 100 -7.45 -18.10 12.60
N GLU A 101 -6.98 -18.53 13.76
CA GLU A 101 -6.60 -17.62 14.86
C GLU A 101 -5.47 -16.66 14.49
N ASP A 102 -4.66 -16.98 13.48
CA ASP A 102 -3.51 -16.19 13.00
C ASP A 102 -3.76 -15.50 11.65
N GLU A 103 -5.04 -15.44 11.22
CA GLU A 103 -5.41 -14.86 9.95
C GLU A 103 -4.97 -13.39 9.82
N LYS A 104 -4.76 -12.96 8.58
CA LYS A 104 -4.29 -11.62 8.25
C LYS A 104 -5.40 -10.85 7.58
N TYR A 105 -5.51 -9.58 7.96
CA TYR A 105 -6.52 -8.68 7.46
C TYR A 105 -5.90 -7.62 6.54
N TYR A 106 -6.61 -7.28 5.47
CA TYR A 106 -6.22 -6.19 4.57
C TYR A 106 -7.43 -5.40 4.09
N LEU A 107 -7.43 -4.09 4.39
CA LEU A 107 -8.35 -3.11 3.86
C LEU A 107 -7.68 -2.33 2.73
N ARG A 108 -8.38 -2.25 1.60
CA ARG A 108 -8.20 -1.25 0.55
C ARG A 108 -9.53 -0.54 0.41
N SER A 109 -9.62 0.74 0.77
CA SER A 109 -10.87 1.48 0.61
C SER A 109 -11.31 1.53 -0.86
N VAL A 110 -12.63 1.59 -1.05
CA VAL A 110 -13.29 1.68 -2.35
C VAL A 110 -14.36 2.78 -2.27
N GLY A 111 -14.79 3.27 -3.43
CA GLY A 111 -15.95 4.16 -3.53
C GLY A 111 -17.23 3.48 -3.02
N GLU A 112 -18.27 4.28 -2.76
CA GLU A 112 -19.56 3.77 -2.26
C GLU A 112 -20.20 2.79 -3.25
N ASP A 113 -20.35 3.20 -4.52
CA ASP A 113 -20.60 2.28 -5.63
C ASP A 113 -19.27 1.89 -6.28
N VAL A 114 -18.79 0.68 -6.00
CA VAL A 114 -17.52 0.14 -6.54
C VAL A 114 -17.46 0.17 -8.09
N ARG A 115 -18.59 0.26 -8.79
CA ARG A 115 -18.64 0.32 -10.25
C ARG A 115 -18.58 1.74 -10.81
N LYS A 116 -18.91 2.76 -10.01
CA LYS A 116 -19.08 4.14 -10.46
C LYS A 116 -18.15 5.13 -9.76
N ASP A 117 -17.86 4.87 -8.49
CA ASP A 117 -17.15 5.78 -7.61
C ASP A 117 -15.71 5.32 -7.37
N ILE A 118 -14.81 6.29 -7.46
CA ILE A 118 -13.43 6.20 -6.98
C ILE A 118 -13.39 6.23 -5.44
N ALA A 119 -12.35 5.63 -4.87
CA ALA A 119 -12.05 5.84 -3.45
C ALA A 119 -11.60 7.29 -3.24
N ASP A 120 -12.12 7.92 -2.21
CA ASP A 120 -11.77 9.26 -1.75
C ASP A 120 -11.93 9.30 -0.23
N ILE A 121 -10.80 9.36 0.49
CA ILE A 121 -10.76 9.41 1.95
C ILE A 121 -11.64 10.54 2.50
N ARG A 122 -11.77 11.67 1.79
CA ARG A 122 -12.62 12.81 2.21
C ARG A 122 -14.11 12.47 2.22
N LYS A 123 -14.52 11.49 1.42
CA LYS A 123 -15.91 11.01 1.35
C LYS A 123 -16.13 9.81 2.29
N GLN A 124 -15.24 8.81 2.23
CA GLN A 124 -15.46 7.58 2.97
C GLN A 124 -14.97 7.63 4.42
N PHE A 125 -14.03 8.52 4.76
CA PHE A 125 -13.49 8.67 6.10
C PHE A 125 -13.28 10.16 6.41
N PRO A 126 -14.37 10.95 6.46
CA PRO A 126 -14.28 12.40 6.55
C PRO A 126 -13.60 12.89 7.83
N ILE A 127 -13.77 12.19 8.96
CA ILE A 127 -13.16 12.57 10.25
C ILE A 127 -11.65 12.32 10.18
N LEU A 128 -11.24 11.17 9.64
CA LEU A 128 -9.82 10.87 9.44
C LEU A 128 -9.17 11.78 8.38
N ALA A 129 -9.93 12.18 7.35
CA ALA A 129 -9.42 13.06 6.30
C ALA A 129 -9.01 14.45 6.84
N GLU A 130 -9.61 14.92 7.93
CA GLU A 130 -9.22 16.18 8.58
C GLU A 130 -7.81 16.15 9.18
N ASP A 131 -7.30 14.97 9.53
CA ASP A 131 -5.97 14.82 10.12
C ASP A 131 -4.84 14.75 9.08
N VAL A 132 -5.17 14.53 7.80
CA VAL A 132 -4.19 14.22 6.74
C VAL A 132 -4.05 15.40 5.78
N HIS A 133 -2.83 15.91 5.66
CA HIS A 133 -2.45 16.80 4.57
C HIS A 133 -1.83 15.99 3.42
N ILE A 134 -2.55 15.90 2.30
CA ILE A 134 -2.02 15.27 1.07
C ILE A 134 -0.99 16.21 0.44
N PRO A 135 0.26 15.77 0.20
CA PRO A 135 1.28 16.61 -0.44
C PRO A 135 0.84 17.11 -1.82
N GLU A 136 0.86 18.43 -2.03
CA GLU A 136 0.41 19.09 -3.27
C GLU A 136 1.45 19.01 -4.40
N TYR A 137 2.00 17.82 -4.68
CA TYR A 137 2.99 17.58 -5.75
C TYR A 137 2.36 17.35 -7.14
N PHE A 138 1.09 17.67 -7.31
CA PHE A 138 0.31 17.54 -8.54
C PHE A 138 -0.72 18.67 -8.62
N GLU A 139 -1.26 18.94 -9.80
CA GLU A 139 -2.35 19.91 -9.94
C GLU A 139 -3.67 19.33 -9.43
N LYS A 140 -4.51 20.13 -8.78
CA LYS A 140 -5.72 19.63 -8.09
C LYS A 140 -6.69 18.93 -9.04
N GLU A 141 -6.73 19.38 -10.29
CA GLU A 141 -7.56 18.84 -11.37
C GLU A 141 -7.06 17.45 -11.84
N GLN A 142 -5.82 17.09 -11.54
CA GLN A 142 -5.24 15.78 -11.83
C GLN A 142 -5.52 14.74 -10.74
N PHE A 143 -6.10 15.16 -9.62
CA PHE A 143 -6.46 14.23 -8.54
C PHE A 143 -7.41 13.15 -9.07
N PHE A 144 -6.99 11.89 -8.92
CA PHE A 144 -7.81 10.75 -9.35
C PHE A 144 -8.47 10.00 -8.20
N SER A 145 -7.75 9.66 -7.13
CA SER A 145 -8.29 8.86 -6.01
C SER A 145 -7.39 8.95 -4.78
N SER A 146 -7.97 8.80 -3.59
CA SER A 146 -7.22 8.59 -2.34
C SER A 146 -7.71 7.30 -1.66
N VAL A 147 -6.79 6.35 -1.51
CA VAL A 147 -7.09 4.99 -1.04
C VAL A 147 -6.51 4.79 0.35
N PHE A 148 -7.38 4.50 1.31
CA PHE A 148 -6.96 4.14 2.66
C PHE A 148 -6.55 2.66 2.69
N ARG A 149 -5.34 2.39 3.19
CA ARG A 149 -4.76 1.05 3.23
C ARG A 149 -4.34 0.70 4.66
N ILE A 150 -4.91 -0.37 5.20
CA ILE A 150 -4.55 -0.95 6.51
C ILE A 150 -4.31 -2.44 6.30
N SER A 151 -3.22 -2.97 6.84
CA SER A 151 -2.84 -4.38 6.70
C SER A 151 -2.27 -4.91 8.00
N SER A 152 -2.58 -6.16 8.33
CA SER A 152 -1.91 -6.88 9.41
C SER A 152 -0.41 -6.98 9.18
N ALA A 153 0.36 -7.02 10.27
CA ALA A 153 1.80 -7.23 10.21
C ALA A 153 2.15 -8.57 9.56
N GLY A 154 3.12 -8.55 8.65
CA GLY A 154 3.59 -9.72 7.89
C GLY A 154 2.77 -10.05 6.65
N LEU A 155 1.64 -9.38 6.38
CA LEU A 155 0.87 -9.61 5.16
C LEU A 155 1.61 -9.09 3.92
N GLN A 156 1.73 -9.92 2.90
CA GLN A 156 2.37 -9.63 1.63
C GLN A 156 1.34 -9.62 0.52
N LEU A 157 1.21 -8.47 -0.14
CA LEU A 157 0.44 -8.33 -1.37
C LEU A 157 1.28 -8.76 -2.56
N TRP A 158 0.61 -9.27 -3.60
CA TRP A 158 1.23 -9.59 -4.88
C TRP A 158 1.75 -8.34 -5.59
N THR A 159 2.81 -8.53 -6.38
CA THR A 159 3.36 -7.49 -7.27
C THR A 159 2.32 -7.12 -8.33
N HIS A 160 2.05 -5.83 -8.47
CA HIS A 160 1.20 -5.27 -9.51
C HIS A 160 1.66 -3.87 -9.91
N TYR A 161 1.13 -3.35 -11.00
CA TYR A 161 1.27 -1.95 -11.37
C TYR A 161 -0.08 -1.27 -11.54
N ASP A 162 -0.09 0.04 -11.36
CA ASP A 162 -1.22 0.93 -11.60
C ASP A 162 -0.94 1.80 -12.84
N VAL A 163 -1.98 2.41 -13.41
CA VAL A 163 -1.84 3.34 -14.56
C VAL A 163 -1.52 4.76 -14.10
N MET A 164 -1.97 5.13 -12.91
CA MET A 164 -1.79 6.47 -12.35
C MET A 164 -0.52 6.54 -11.51
N ASP A 165 0.13 7.70 -11.54
CA ASP A 165 1.16 8.06 -10.56
C ASP A 165 0.59 7.99 -9.14
N ASN A 166 1.43 7.60 -8.19
CA ASN A 166 0.96 7.31 -6.84
C ASN A 166 1.92 7.85 -5.78
N PHE A 167 1.34 8.45 -4.74
CA PHE A 167 2.01 8.79 -3.50
C PHE A 167 1.54 7.84 -2.41
N LEU A 168 2.38 6.89 -2.03
CA LEU A 168 2.13 5.99 -0.91
C LEU A 168 2.65 6.64 0.38
N ILE A 169 1.71 7.18 1.18
CA ILE A 169 1.98 7.83 2.46
C ILE A 169 1.92 6.78 3.58
N GLN A 170 3.03 6.55 4.26
CA GLN A 170 3.11 5.62 5.39
C GLN A 170 2.86 6.40 6.69
N VAL A 171 1.60 6.45 7.14
CA VAL A 171 1.23 7.23 8.36
C VAL A 171 1.68 6.53 9.64
N THR A 172 1.37 5.24 9.79
CA THR A 172 1.65 4.47 11.01
C THR A 172 2.32 3.13 10.68
N GLY A 173 3.35 2.75 11.44
CA GLY A 173 4.07 1.48 11.28
C GLY A 173 5.09 1.49 10.14
N LYS A 174 5.70 0.32 9.88
CA LYS A 174 6.74 0.14 8.86
C LYS A 174 6.23 -0.67 7.68
N LYS A 175 6.66 -0.32 6.46
CA LYS A 175 6.29 -1.06 5.25
C LYS A 175 7.48 -1.26 4.34
N ARG A 176 7.86 -2.51 4.08
CA ARG A 176 8.81 -2.85 3.02
C ARG A 176 8.11 -2.78 1.67
N VAL A 177 8.71 -2.08 0.70
CA VAL A 177 8.22 -2.00 -0.67
C VAL A 177 9.34 -2.43 -1.62
N VAL A 178 9.00 -3.31 -2.55
CA VAL A 178 9.88 -3.76 -3.62
C VAL A 178 9.28 -3.31 -4.95
N LEU A 179 10.09 -2.69 -5.80
CA LEU A 179 9.68 -2.15 -7.09
C LEU A 179 10.54 -2.72 -8.21
N TYR A 180 9.97 -2.78 -9.41
CA TYR A 180 10.62 -3.18 -10.64
C TYR A 180 10.37 -2.12 -11.71
N SER A 181 11.29 -1.97 -12.66
CA SER A 181 11.07 -1.03 -13.76
C SER A 181 9.91 -1.52 -14.63
N PRO A 182 9.12 -0.62 -15.25
CA PRO A 182 8.20 -1.01 -16.33
C PRO A 182 8.91 -1.77 -17.47
N ARG A 183 10.21 -1.53 -17.67
CA ARG A 183 11.04 -2.25 -18.65
C ARG A 183 11.30 -3.72 -18.28
N ASP A 184 11.12 -4.09 -17.02
CA ASP A 184 11.28 -5.46 -16.53
C ASP A 184 10.00 -6.30 -16.70
N ALA A 185 8.91 -5.74 -17.25
CA ALA A 185 7.67 -6.47 -17.51
C ALA A 185 7.85 -7.85 -18.18
N PRO A 186 8.77 -8.05 -19.17
CA PRO A 186 9.03 -9.37 -19.74
C PRO A 186 9.59 -10.41 -18.76
N TYR A 187 10.12 -9.99 -17.61
CA TYR A 187 10.72 -10.85 -16.58
C TYR A 187 9.77 -11.11 -15.40
N LEU A 188 8.66 -10.38 -15.32
CA LEU A 188 7.74 -10.41 -14.18
C LEU A 188 6.57 -11.38 -14.35
N TYR A 189 6.44 -12.09 -15.47
CA TYR A 189 5.37 -13.07 -15.69
C TYR A 189 3.99 -12.47 -15.39
N LEU A 190 3.63 -11.41 -16.13
CA LEU A 190 2.41 -10.65 -15.87
C LEU A 190 1.17 -11.35 -16.44
N SER A 191 0.16 -11.53 -15.60
CA SER A 191 -1.22 -11.85 -15.98
C SER A 191 -2.09 -10.61 -15.76
N GLY A 192 -2.30 -9.84 -16.83
CA GLY A 192 -2.87 -8.49 -16.72
C GLY A 192 -1.88 -7.55 -16.02
N THR A 193 -2.32 -6.88 -14.95
CA THR A 193 -1.45 -5.97 -14.17
C THR A 193 -0.68 -6.64 -13.05
N LYS A 194 -0.79 -7.97 -12.87
CA LYS A 194 -0.31 -8.71 -11.70
C LYS A 194 0.78 -9.69 -12.11
N SER A 195 1.83 -9.78 -11.32
CA SER A 195 2.86 -10.81 -11.49
C SER A 195 2.38 -12.15 -10.91
N GLU A 196 2.71 -13.23 -11.61
CA GLU A 196 2.58 -14.59 -11.08
C GLU A 196 3.65 -14.93 -10.02
N VAL A 197 4.74 -14.16 -9.94
CA VAL A 197 5.83 -14.38 -8.98
C VAL A 197 5.44 -13.79 -7.62
N LEU A 198 4.92 -14.64 -6.74
CA LEU A 198 4.44 -14.22 -5.42
C LEU A 198 5.57 -13.99 -4.41
N ASP A 199 6.49 -14.95 -4.30
CA ASP A 199 7.67 -14.84 -3.43
C ASP A 199 8.82 -14.21 -4.22
N VAL A 200 9.01 -12.91 -4.04
CA VAL A 200 10.06 -12.14 -4.71
C VAL A 200 11.42 -12.23 -4.00
N ASP A 201 11.45 -12.76 -2.78
CA ASP A 201 12.66 -12.93 -1.98
C ASP A 201 13.30 -14.29 -2.30
N ASN A 202 12.48 -15.32 -2.50
CA ASN A 202 12.90 -16.65 -2.93
C ASN A 202 12.02 -17.17 -4.10
N PRO A 203 12.18 -16.62 -5.32
CA PRO A 203 11.36 -16.99 -6.47
C PRO A 203 11.63 -18.43 -6.92
N ASP A 204 10.56 -19.14 -7.31
CA ASP A 204 10.67 -20.44 -7.99
C ASP A 204 11.24 -20.23 -9.40
N LEU A 205 12.54 -20.48 -9.56
CA LEU A 205 13.24 -20.28 -10.83
C LEU A 205 13.07 -21.44 -11.81
N GLU A 206 12.54 -22.58 -11.38
CA GLU A 206 12.14 -23.63 -12.32
C GLU A 206 10.88 -23.18 -13.07
N LYS A 207 9.94 -22.56 -12.35
CA LYS A 207 8.72 -21.99 -12.93
C LYS A 207 8.91 -20.63 -13.59
N TYR A 208 9.74 -19.76 -13.00
CA TYR A 208 9.94 -18.37 -13.41
C TYR A 208 11.42 -18.04 -13.72
N PRO A 209 12.06 -18.76 -14.65
CA PRO A 209 13.51 -18.65 -14.90
C PRO A 209 13.99 -17.26 -15.33
N LEU A 210 13.12 -16.44 -15.95
CA LEU A 210 13.48 -15.08 -16.39
C LEU A 210 13.46 -14.06 -15.26
N PHE A 211 12.85 -14.37 -14.11
CA PHE A 211 12.69 -13.42 -13.01
C PHE A 211 14.03 -12.95 -12.42
N VAL A 212 15.09 -13.77 -12.55
CA VAL A 212 16.48 -13.38 -12.20
C VAL A 212 17.01 -12.17 -12.96
N LYS A 213 16.39 -11.81 -14.08
CA LYS A 213 16.78 -10.65 -14.89
C LYS A 213 16.08 -9.36 -14.46
N ALA A 214 15.01 -9.46 -13.65
CA ALA A 214 14.28 -8.30 -13.17
C ALA A 214 15.14 -7.51 -12.18
N LYS A 215 15.27 -6.19 -12.38
CA LYS A 215 16.08 -5.36 -11.52
C LYS A 215 15.25 -4.89 -10.33
N ARG A 216 15.59 -5.41 -9.16
CA ARG A 216 14.90 -5.11 -7.90
C ARG A 216 15.33 -3.76 -7.32
N TYR A 217 14.37 -2.90 -7.02
CA TYR A 217 14.54 -1.72 -6.17
C TYR A 217 13.80 -1.95 -4.84
N GLN A 218 14.32 -1.42 -3.73
CA GLN A 218 13.71 -1.63 -2.42
C GLN A 218 13.82 -0.42 -1.51
N CYS A 219 12.80 -0.21 -0.69
CA CYS A 219 12.85 0.65 0.49
C CYS A 219 12.04 0.04 1.65
N VAL A 220 12.32 0.55 2.85
CA VAL A 220 11.42 0.42 3.99
C VAL A 220 10.92 1.82 4.30
N LEU A 221 9.60 1.98 4.29
CA LEU A 221 8.93 3.21 4.70
C LEU A 221 8.73 3.17 6.21
N GLU A 222 9.18 4.21 6.87
CA GLU A 222 8.91 4.51 8.28
C GLU A 222 7.65 5.39 8.39
N ALA A 223 7.12 5.56 9.60
CA ALA A 223 6.03 6.51 9.83
C ALA A 223 6.44 7.93 9.43
N GLY A 224 5.65 8.58 8.57
CA GLY A 224 5.93 9.90 8.00
C GLY A 224 6.61 9.86 6.62
N ASP A 225 7.08 8.70 6.15
CA ASP A 225 7.66 8.58 4.81
C ASP A 225 6.57 8.61 3.72
N VAL A 226 6.89 9.24 2.58
CA VAL A 226 6.06 9.20 1.37
C VAL A 226 6.86 8.62 0.20
N LEU A 227 6.37 7.54 -0.39
CA LEU A 227 6.97 6.96 -1.60
C LEU A 227 6.23 7.46 -2.84
N PHE A 228 6.93 8.15 -3.73
CA PHE A 228 6.46 8.40 -5.09
C PHE A 228 6.71 7.17 -5.96
N ILE A 229 5.65 6.71 -6.65
CA ILE A 229 5.67 5.62 -7.62
C ILE A 229 5.22 6.20 -8.97
N PRO A 230 6.13 6.36 -9.93
CA PRO A 230 5.81 6.80 -11.29
C PRO A 230 5.25 5.67 -12.17
#